data_AF-N6UBZ6-F1
#
_entry.id   AF-N6UBZ6-F1
#
_cell.length_a   1.000
_cell.length_b   1.000
_cell.length_c   1.000
_cell.angle_alpha   90.00
_cell.angle_beta   90.00
_cell.angle_gamma   90.00
#
_symmetry.space_group_name_H-M   'P 1'
#
loop_
_entity.id
_entity.type
_entity.pdbx_description
1 polymer ?
#
loop_
_entity_poly.entity_id
_entity_poly.type
_entity_poly.pdbx_seq_one_letter_code
_entity_poly.pdbx_strand_id
1 'polypeptide(L)'
;KPFTIFAPKNSPTSRAENLLQQPELVKRLLLDHVILSSKLDLTNLSTSDVSLPTLGGRTVTVRVDPKGVVTANNVTVLEKKIEVPNGILVIVDSYLFPDEEPIMRNGSVQLPSPSIGKHANIRPLSAVLDPKEAGKNQSNTSFVENVMEVLSFLKSRVRVFQHFVSRSNVSRLLREGEEYTVFVPTDHAFQRWHPIDWGFYPFSVPEFTESVIVNHFVKGRLKQETIRDGQVVHTLGGKEILFKRTRRYATDQGKDMLTRVANLTVNGAAIVKGDTPVEKGNIMFIGEVLFVSESVVSKLHQQHRDKETPPLLAFPWFGAQFLSHAFLALERDKRFTHITRFLNLADLAPHVSGAGYTFFVPTDTAFEELGLDKMPDNYLSNGEGLQILLNHFVKGRLYDKDLKNGTVLMTLGNETLLVNRTKDSVRINEALIVESEVFVYNLGTMFYIDKVLYNTIKVPTVPIGANFKTTTAPPTTSSASTAASLQFTRAEDVESVTGELSEEHEPEVLFGDGTQDTNQETEFTTMGPAQNVSYPK
;
A
#
# COMPACT_ATOMS: atom_id res chain seq x y z
N LYS A 1 -20.48 -10.03 -1.10
CA LYS A 1 -21.81 -9.69 -1.66
C LYS A 1 -21.65 -9.48 -3.16
N PRO A 2 -22.60 -9.90 -4.01
CA PRO A 2 -22.52 -9.64 -5.43
C PRO A 2 -22.48 -8.14 -5.70
N PHE A 3 -21.77 -7.70 -6.73
CA PHE A 3 -21.69 -6.28 -7.11
C PHE A 3 -21.71 -6.09 -8.62
N THR A 4 -22.06 -4.87 -9.05
CA THR A 4 -21.88 -4.39 -10.42
C THR A 4 -21.14 -3.06 -10.40
N ILE A 5 -20.09 -2.91 -11.22
CA ILE A 5 -19.36 -1.65 -11.38
C ILE A 5 -19.54 -1.12 -12.79
N PHE A 6 -19.96 0.13 -12.92
CA PHE A 6 -19.95 0.87 -14.18
C PHE A 6 -18.60 1.56 -14.32
N ALA A 7 -17.67 0.98 -15.09
CA ALA A 7 -16.33 1.51 -15.25
C ALA A 7 -16.28 2.50 -16.43
N PRO A 8 -16.05 3.80 -16.18
CA PRO A 8 -15.91 4.78 -17.26
C PRO A 8 -14.62 4.55 -18.04
N LYS A 9 -14.74 4.54 -19.37
CA LYS A 9 -13.60 4.50 -20.28
C LYS A 9 -12.79 5.78 -20.10
N ASN A 10 -11.48 5.63 -20.14
CA ASN A 10 -10.54 6.74 -19.95
C ASN A 10 -10.78 7.83 -21.03
N SER A 11 -11.41 8.93 -20.64
CA SER A 11 -11.70 10.08 -21.50
C SER A 11 -10.92 11.29 -21.02
N PRO A 12 -10.12 11.95 -21.89
CA PRO A 12 -9.32 13.11 -21.53
C PRO A 12 -10.24 14.33 -21.39
N THR A 13 -10.86 14.48 -20.23
CA THR A 13 -11.63 15.68 -19.90
C THR A 13 -10.90 16.47 -18.80
N SER A 14 -10.77 17.78 -18.99
CA SER A 14 -10.22 18.73 -18.00
C SER A 14 -10.89 18.63 -16.62
N ARG A 15 -12.10 18.08 -16.58
CA ARG A 15 -12.84 17.77 -15.36
C ARG A 15 -12.18 16.71 -14.48
N ALA A 16 -11.58 15.66 -15.06
CA ALA A 16 -10.95 14.61 -14.30
C ALA A 16 -9.77 15.14 -13.48
N GLU A 17 -9.02 16.11 -14.01
CA GLU A 17 -7.88 16.75 -13.33
C GLU A 17 -8.32 17.58 -12.13
N ASN A 18 -9.44 18.30 -12.22
CA ASN A 18 -10.01 19.07 -11.12
C ASN A 18 -10.59 18.18 -10.01
N LEU A 19 -11.21 17.04 -10.38
CA LEU A 19 -11.76 16.09 -9.41
C LEU A 19 -10.65 15.39 -8.61
N LEU A 20 -9.52 15.06 -9.24
CA LEU A 20 -8.39 14.42 -8.57
C LEU A 20 -7.75 15.27 -7.45
N GLN A 21 -8.03 16.57 -7.41
CA GLN A 21 -7.58 17.46 -6.34
C GLN A 21 -8.47 17.41 -5.09
N GLN A 22 -9.62 16.71 -5.14
CA GLN A 22 -10.62 16.69 -4.08
C GLN A 22 -10.96 15.23 -3.67
N PRO A 23 -10.25 14.66 -2.67
CA PRO A 23 -10.40 13.25 -2.28
C PRO A 23 -11.83 12.83 -1.95
N GLU A 24 -12.62 13.70 -1.33
CA GLU A 24 -14.02 13.41 -0.98
C GLU A 24 -14.93 13.32 -2.21
N LEU A 25 -14.71 14.16 -3.23
CA LEU A 25 -15.45 14.08 -4.50
C LEU A 25 -15.04 12.84 -5.28
N VAL A 26 -13.74 12.49 -5.30
CA VAL A 26 -13.27 11.24 -5.92
C VAL A 26 -13.91 10.02 -5.25
N LYS A 27 -13.91 9.98 -3.92
CA LYS A 27 -14.55 8.89 -3.17
C LYS A 27 -16.03 8.77 -3.51
N ARG A 28 -16.77 9.88 -3.49
CA ARG A 28 -18.19 9.89 -3.84
C ARG A 28 -18.45 9.44 -5.27
N LEU A 29 -17.69 9.99 -6.22
CA LEU A 29 -17.75 9.62 -7.63
C LEU A 29 -17.56 8.11 -7.80
N LEU A 30 -16.57 7.51 -7.14
CA LEU A 30 -16.33 6.06 -7.22
C LEU A 30 -17.50 5.27 -6.63
N LEU A 31 -18.04 5.67 -5.49
CA LEU A 31 -19.20 5.02 -4.86
C LEU A 31 -20.46 5.10 -5.73
N ASP A 32 -20.64 6.20 -6.46
CA ASP A 32 -21.74 6.39 -7.42
C ASP A 32 -21.63 5.49 -8.66
N HIS A 33 -20.50 4.81 -8.90
CA HIS A 33 -20.34 3.85 -9.99
C HIS A 33 -20.48 2.39 -9.55
N VAL A 34 -20.77 2.14 -8.26
CA VAL A 34 -20.85 0.79 -7.68
C VAL A 34 -22.27 0.50 -7.21
N ILE A 35 -22.83 -0.64 -7.61
CA ILE A 35 -24.08 -1.19 -7.07
C ILE A 35 -23.74 -2.42 -6.23
N LEU A 36 -24.23 -2.46 -5.00
CA LEU A 36 -24.13 -3.65 -4.14
C LEU A 36 -25.40 -4.50 -4.21
N SER A 37 -25.21 -5.81 -4.10
CA SER A 37 -26.24 -6.85 -3.99
C SER A 37 -26.90 -7.27 -5.31
N SER A 38 -26.34 -6.91 -6.46
CA SER A 38 -26.79 -7.40 -7.77
C SER A 38 -25.62 -7.65 -8.74
N LYS A 39 -25.70 -8.75 -9.50
CA LYS A 39 -24.92 -8.99 -10.72
C LYS A 39 -25.81 -8.59 -11.89
N LEU A 40 -25.71 -7.34 -12.32
CA LEU A 40 -26.56 -6.82 -13.38
C LEU A 40 -25.98 -7.22 -14.74
N ASP A 41 -26.54 -8.29 -15.32
CA ASP A 41 -26.21 -8.73 -16.67
C ASP A 41 -27.03 -7.93 -17.69
N LEU A 42 -26.35 -7.10 -18.48
CA LEU A 42 -26.98 -6.25 -19.49
C LEU A 42 -27.05 -6.91 -20.88
N THR A 43 -26.71 -8.20 -21.01
CA THR A 43 -26.74 -8.91 -22.31
C THR A 43 -28.15 -9.22 -22.79
N ASN A 44 -29.08 -9.51 -21.87
CA ASN A 44 -30.45 -9.92 -22.15
C ASN A 44 -31.48 -9.01 -21.45
N LEU A 45 -31.46 -7.72 -21.78
CA LEU A 45 -32.39 -6.74 -21.22
C LEU A 45 -33.75 -6.82 -21.93
N SER A 46 -34.84 -6.84 -21.15
CA SER A 46 -36.18 -6.49 -21.63
C SER A 46 -36.27 -4.99 -21.93
N THR A 47 -37.25 -4.56 -22.71
CA THR A 47 -37.49 -3.14 -23.08
C THR A 47 -37.91 -2.24 -21.90
N SER A 48 -37.86 -2.73 -20.67
CA SER A 48 -38.21 -2.02 -19.45
C SER A 48 -36.97 -1.42 -18.78
N ASP A 49 -37.04 -0.15 -18.40
CA ASP A 49 -35.99 0.54 -17.64
C ASP A 49 -35.66 -0.20 -16.33
N VAL A 50 -34.36 -0.36 -16.04
CA VAL A 50 -33.86 -0.92 -14.78
C VAL A 50 -33.26 0.21 -13.94
N SER A 51 -33.77 0.45 -12.73
CA SER A 51 -33.26 1.49 -11.83
C SER A 51 -32.77 0.89 -10.51
N LEU A 52 -31.53 1.20 -10.14
CA LEU A 52 -30.87 0.63 -8.95
C LEU A 52 -30.11 1.71 -8.16
N PRO A 53 -30.11 1.65 -6.81
CA PRO A 53 -29.32 2.55 -5.99
C PRO A 53 -27.84 2.16 -6.04
N THR A 54 -26.98 3.16 -6.16
CA THR A 54 -25.53 3.04 -6.08
C THR A 54 -25.07 3.17 -4.62
N LEU A 55 -23.81 2.82 -4.34
CA LEU A 55 -23.22 2.91 -3.01
C LEU A 55 -23.04 4.36 -2.55
N GLY A 56 -23.00 5.31 -3.49
CA GLY A 56 -23.02 6.75 -3.20
C GLY A 56 -24.42 7.32 -2.93
N GLY A 57 -25.46 6.47 -2.99
CA GLY A 57 -26.86 6.82 -2.66
C GLY A 57 -27.67 7.37 -3.83
N ARG A 58 -27.06 7.57 -5.01
CA ARG A 58 -27.76 8.01 -6.23
C ARG A 58 -28.30 6.81 -7.01
N THR A 59 -29.34 7.01 -7.81
CA THR A 59 -29.92 5.94 -8.63
C THR A 59 -29.35 5.95 -10.04
N VAL A 60 -28.90 4.79 -10.51
CA VAL A 60 -28.58 4.57 -11.92
C VAL A 60 -29.76 3.92 -12.62
N THR A 61 -30.18 4.52 -13.73
CA THR A 61 -31.25 4.02 -14.59
C THR A 61 -30.66 3.56 -15.92
N VAL A 62 -30.77 2.27 -16.19
CA VAL A 62 -30.37 1.63 -17.45
C VAL A 62 -31.55 1.54 -18.39
N ARG A 63 -31.37 2.01 -19.62
CA ARG A 63 -32.37 2.02 -20.70
C ARG A 63 -31.84 1.33 -21.94
N VAL A 64 -32.72 0.66 -22.66
CA VAL A 64 -32.44 0.12 -24.00
C VAL A 64 -33.25 0.92 -25.00
N ASP A 65 -32.58 1.57 -25.94
CA ASP A 65 -33.27 2.30 -27.00
C ASP A 65 -33.87 1.32 -28.05
N PRO A 66 -34.78 1.78 -28.91
CA PRO A 66 -35.35 0.94 -29.98
C PRO A 66 -34.31 0.41 -31.00
N LYS A 67 -33.08 0.91 -30.97
CA LYS A 67 -31.96 0.50 -31.83
C LYS A 67 -31.04 -0.51 -31.12
N GLY A 68 -31.34 -0.91 -29.89
CA GLY A 68 -30.57 -1.86 -29.09
C GLY A 68 -29.35 -1.27 -28.36
N VAL A 69 -29.19 0.05 -28.37
CA VAL A 69 -28.16 0.78 -27.63
C VAL A 69 -28.57 0.85 -26.16
N VAL A 70 -27.65 0.43 -25.29
CA VAL A 70 -27.87 0.44 -23.84
C VAL A 70 -27.23 1.71 -23.27
N THR A 71 -27.98 2.47 -22.50
CA THR A 71 -27.50 3.68 -21.82
C THR A 71 -27.76 3.58 -20.32
N ALA A 72 -26.87 4.14 -19.50
CA ALA A 72 -27.01 4.25 -18.06
C ALA A 72 -26.95 5.74 -17.69
N ASN A 73 -28.04 6.34 -17.19
CA ASN A 73 -28.12 7.79 -16.90
C ASN A 73 -27.62 8.68 -18.05
N ASN A 74 -28.00 8.36 -19.29
CA ASN A 74 -27.61 9.04 -20.53
C ASN A 74 -26.13 8.86 -20.95
N VAL A 75 -25.41 7.92 -20.31
CA VAL A 75 -24.05 7.50 -20.66
C VAL A 75 -24.12 6.20 -21.45
N THR A 76 -23.37 6.07 -22.55
CA THR A 76 -23.43 4.87 -23.41
C THR A 76 -22.71 3.71 -22.76
N VAL A 77 -23.33 2.52 -22.74
CA VAL A 77 -22.68 1.28 -22.33
C VAL A 77 -21.90 0.71 -23.52
N LEU A 78 -20.58 0.62 -23.36
CA LEU A 78 -19.64 0.10 -24.35
C LEU A 78 -19.49 -1.42 -24.25
N GLU A 79 -19.40 -1.96 -23.03
CA GLU A 79 -19.36 -3.40 -22.77
C GLU A 79 -20.38 -3.76 -21.71
N LYS A 80 -21.27 -4.70 -22.06
CA LYS A 80 -22.48 -5.02 -21.28
C LYS A 80 -22.22 -6.00 -20.14
N LYS A 81 -21.13 -6.77 -20.21
CA LYS A 81 -20.82 -7.81 -19.23
C LYS A 81 -19.35 -8.25 -19.33
N ILE A 82 -18.61 -8.03 -18.25
CA ILE A 82 -17.34 -8.70 -17.97
C ILE A 82 -17.50 -9.38 -16.61
N GLU A 83 -17.43 -10.71 -16.57
CA GLU A 83 -17.54 -11.44 -15.31
C GLU A 83 -16.24 -11.32 -14.50
N VAL A 84 -16.38 -11.02 -13.22
CA VAL A 84 -15.28 -10.97 -12.25
C VAL A 84 -15.65 -11.76 -11.00
N PRO A 85 -14.67 -12.18 -10.18
CA PRO A 85 -14.98 -12.79 -8.89
C PRO A 85 -15.95 -11.92 -8.09
N ASN A 86 -17.10 -12.50 -7.74
CA ASN A 86 -18.16 -11.85 -6.97
C ASN A 86 -18.88 -10.65 -7.65
N GLY A 87 -18.75 -10.43 -8.96
CA GLY A 87 -19.44 -9.30 -9.61
C GLY A 87 -19.44 -9.28 -11.14
N ILE A 88 -19.94 -8.18 -11.70
CA ILE A 88 -19.93 -7.86 -13.13
C ILE A 88 -19.34 -6.45 -13.32
N LEU A 89 -18.44 -6.29 -14.29
CA LEU A 89 -18.04 -4.97 -14.78
C LEU A 89 -18.83 -4.64 -16.05
N VAL A 90 -19.27 -3.40 -16.14
CA VAL A 90 -19.95 -2.80 -17.29
C VAL A 90 -19.10 -1.60 -17.72
N ILE A 91 -18.60 -1.59 -18.94
CA ILE A 91 -17.77 -0.45 -19.42
C ILE A 91 -18.71 0.61 -19.99
N VAL A 92 -18.55 1.87 -19.57
CA VAL A 92 -19.33 3.01 -20.04
C VAL A 92 -18.44 4.08 -20.66
N ASP A 93 -18.99 4.96 -21.50
CA ASP A 93 -18.22 5.98 -22.22
C ASP A 93 -17.82 7.20 -21.36
N SER A 94 -18.50 7.45 -20.25
CA SER A 94 -18.27 8.59 -19.35
C SER A 94 -18.76 8.32 -17.92
N TYR A 95 -18.65 9.30 -17.03
CA TYR A 95 -19.16 9.20 -15.65
C TYR A 95 -20.69 9.20 -15.60
N LEU A 96 -21.29 8.31 -14.80
CA LEU A 96 -22.76 8.17 -14.64
C LEU A 96 -23.47 9.45 -14.17
N PHE A 97 -22.75 10.36 -13.52
CA PHE A 97 -23.31 11.56 -12.91
C PHE A 97 -22.43 12.79 -13.17
N PRO A 98 -22.57 13.43 -14.33
CA PRO A 98 -21.74 14.56 -14.74
C PRO A 98 -22.16 15.91 -14.14
N ASP A 99 -22.96 15.98 -13.07
CA ASP A 99 -23.48 17.27 -12.57
C ASP A 99 -22.75 17.84 -11.34
N GLU A 100 -21.67 17.22 -10.86
CA GLU A 100 -20.91 17.81 -9.75
C GLU A 100 -20.00 18.95 -10.25
N GLU A 101 -20.49 20.18 -10.11
CA GLU A 101 -19.68 21.40 -10.06
C GLU A 101 -19.07 21.57 -8.65
N PRO A 102 -17.83 22.08 -8.54
CA PRO A 102 -17.20 22.32 -7.25
C PRO A 102 -18.01 23.36 -6.45
N ILE A 103 -18.40 22.99 -5.23
CA ILE A 103 -19.10 23.87 -4.30
C ILE A 103 -18.14 25.00 -3.90
N MET A 104 -18.27 26.16 -4.54
CA MET A 104 -17.66 27.40 -4.07
C MET A 104 -18.36 27.81 -2.76
N ARG A 105 -17.58 27.95 -1.68
CA ARG A 105 -18.08 28.50 -0.42
C ARG A 105 -18.62 29.92 -0.66
N ASN A 106 -19.88 30.14 -0.28
CA ASN A 106 -20.58 31.42 -0.39
C ASN A 106 -19.80 32.59 0.22
N GLY A 107 -19.57 33.60 -0.61
CA GLY A 107 -19.25 34.98 -0.22
C GLY A 107 -19.81 35.90 -1.29
N SER A 108 -20.95 36.51 -1.00
CA SER A 108 -21.77 37.37 -1.86
C SER A 108 -21.04 38.58 -2.44
N VAL A 109 -21.14 38.82 -3.75
CA VAL A 109 -21.50 40.12 -4.40
C VAL A 109 -22.08 39.82 -5.80
N GLN A 110 -23.07 40.61 -6.21
CA GLN A 110 -24.02 40.36 -7.29
C GLN A 110 -23.73 41.19 -8.57
N LEU A 111 -23.90 40.54 -9.74
CA LEU A 111 -24.13 41.01 -11.15
C LEU A 111 -23.04 41.83 -11.91
N PRO A 112 -23.03 41.89 -13.27
CA PRO A 112 -23.94 41.26 -14.25
C PRO A 112 -23.26 40.42 -15.36
N SER A 113 -24.07 39.54 -15.98
CA SER A 113 -23.75 38.79 -17.19
C SER A 113 -23.62 39.68 -18.44
N PRO A 114 -22.79 39.31 -19.43
CA PRO A 114 -23.03 39.65 -20.82
C PRO A 114 -23.43 38.42 -21.66
N SER A 115 -24.37 38.72 -22.54
CA SER A 115 -25.08 37.91 -23.51
C SER A 115 -24.23 37.16 -24.55
N ILE A 116 -24.76 36.02 -24.97
CA ILE A 116 -24.36 35.20 -26.12
C ILE A 116 -24.56 35.98 -27.44
N GLY A 117 -23.54 35.98 -28.29
CA GLY A 117 -23.63 36.16 -29.75
C GLY A 117 -22.49 35.37 -30.42
N LYS A 118 -22.77 34.21 -31.02
CA LYS A 118 -23.13 33.97 -32.44
C LYS A 118 -21.95 33.99 -33.42
N HIS A 119 -21.70 32.80 -34.01
CA HIS A 119 -20.96 32.48 -35.26
C HIS A 119 -19.40 32.62 -35.17
N ALA A 120 -18.54 31.80 -35.79
CA ALA A 120 -18.68 30.85 -36.90
C ALA A 120 -17.49 29.85 -36.95
N ASN A 121 -17.73 28.71 -37.61
CA ASN A 121 -16.84 27.90 -38.44
C ASN A 121 -15.52 27.29 -37.90
N ILE A 122 -15.58 25.95 -37.80
CA ILE A 122 -14.46 25.01 -37.77
C ILE A 122 -13.83 24.90 -39.17
N ARG A 123 -12.51 24.95 -39.26
CA ARG A 123 -11.71 24.29 -40.30
C ARG A 123 -10.57 23.52 -39.63
N PRO A 124 -10.28 22.27 -40.05
CA PRO A 124 -9.12 21.53 -39.56
C PRO A 124 -7.89 21.95 -40.35
N LEU A 125 -6.74 22.15 -39.69
CA LEU A 125 -5.49 22.44 -40.39
C LEU A 125 -4.52 21.26 -40.26
N SER A 126 -4.40 20.52 -41.34
CA SER A 126 -3.29 19.63 -41.64
C SER A 126 -2.24 20.38 -42.48
N ALA A 127 -1.01 20.36 -41.97
CA ALA A 127 0.28 20.46 -42.65
C ALA A 127 0.74 21.77 -43.32
N VAL A 128 2.07 21.93 -43.21
CA VAL A 128 3.01 22.75 -43.99
C VAL A 128 3.42 24.10 -43.39
N LEU A 129 4.73 24.21 -43.27
CA LEU A 129 5.57 25.22 -42.64
C LEU A 129 5.53 26.55 -43.42
N ASP A 130 5.52 27.67 -42.69
CA ASP A 130 6.13 28.93 -43.13
C ASP A 130 6.88 29.57 -41.95
N PRO A 131 8.21 29.83 -42.04
CA PRO A 131 9.01 30.31 -40.92
C PRO A 131 9.10 31.83 -40.96
N LYS A 132 8.07 32.56 -40.50
CA LYS A 132 8.15 34.02 -40.32
C LYS A 132 7.04 34.55 -39.41
N GLU A 133 7.07 34.16 -38.15
CA GLU A 133 6.50 34.93 -37.03
C GLU A 133 6.85 34.25 -35.69
N ALA A 134 8.15 34.16 -35.39
CA ALA A 134 8.62 33.81 -34.05
C ALA A 134 9.16 35.08 -33.38
N GLY A 135 8.24 35.87 -32.82
CA GLY A 135 8.54 37.13 -32.16
C GLY A 135 7.85 37.22 -30.81
N LYS A 136 8.58 36.82 -29.76
CA LYS A 136 8.40 37.16 -28.34
C LYS A 136 7.19 36.57 -27.62
N ASN A 137 7.41 35.39 -27.05
CA ASN A 137 7.26 35.16 -25.61
C ASN A 137 8.08 33.91 -25.25
N GLN A 138 9.41 34.08 -25.13
CA GLN A 138 10.24 33.06 -24.48
C GLN A 138 9.91 33.13 -22.98
N SER A 139 8.95 32.33 -22.54
CA SER A 139 8.87 31.98 -21.13
C SER A 139 10.17 31.28 -20.77
N ASN A 140 10.91 31.79 -19.78
CA ASN A 140 12.06 31.08 -19.20
C ASN A 140 11.56 29.83 -18.48
N THR A 141 11.19 28.80 -19.25
CA THR A 141 10.77 27.50 -18.70
C THR A 141 11.99 26.76 -18.18
N SER A 142 11.85 26.17 -17.00
CA SER A 142 12.93 25.38 -16.42
C SER A 142 13.15 24.10 -17.24
N PHE A 143 14.36 23.53 -17.20
CA PHE A 143 14.63 22.25 -17.87
C PHE A 143 13.65 21.15 -17.46
N VAL A 144 13.25 21.13 -16.17
CA VAL A 144 12.27 20.17 -15.65
C VAL A 144 10.89 20.40 -16.26
N GLU A 145 10.44 21.64 -16.43
CA GLU A 145 9.17 21.94 -17.10
C GLU A 145 9.16 21.42 -18.54
N ASN A 146 10.24 21.67 -19.30
CA ASN A 146 10.37 21.18 -20.67
C ASN A 146 10.37 19.64 -20.72
N VAL A 147 11.04 18.99 -19.77
CA VAL A 147 10.99 17.52 -19.64
C VAL A 147 9.57 17.06 -19.34
N MET A 148 8.90 17.66 -18.35
CA MET A 148 7.55 17.28 -17.95
C MET A 148 6.54 17.46 -19.08
N GLU A 149 6.68 18.53 -19.87
CA GLU A 149 5.90 18.76 -21.09
C GLU A 149 6.11 17.63 -22.10
N VAL A 150 7.37 17.30 -22.44
CA VAL A 150 7.68 16.18 -23.35
C VAL A 150 7.11 14.85 -22.83
N LEU A 151 7.29 14.56 -21.55
CA LEU A 151 6.79 13.34 -20.93
C LEU A 151 5.25 13.28 -20.91
N SER A 152 4.56 14.43 -20.87
CA SER A 152 3.09 14.48 -20.91
C SER A 152 2.51 13.93 -22.23
N PHE A 153 3.23 14.08 -23.34
CA PHE A 153 2.84 13.55 -24.64
C PHE A 153 3.02 12.02 -24.74
N LEU A 154 3.88 11.43 -23.91
CA LEU A 154 4.24 10.00 -23.96
C LEU A 154 3.28 9.09 -23.18
N LYS A 155 1.97 9.42 -23.26
CA LYS A 155 0.84 8.78 -22.57
C LYS A 155 1.14 7.35 -22.07
N SER A 156 1.07 7.18 -20.75
CA SER A 156 0.96 5.91 -20.00
C SER A 156 2.21 5.05 -19.74
N ARG A 157 3.44 5.51 -19.98
CA ARG A 157 4.63 4.66 -19.73
C ARG A 157 5.67 5.25 -18.77
N VAL A 158 5.47 6.46 -18.25
CA VAL A 158 6.45 7.19 -17.41
C VAL A 158 5.77 8.01 -16.31
N ARG A 159 4.50 7.72 -15.98
CA ARG A 159 3.71 8.50 -15.03
C ARG A 159 4.30 8.48 -13.63
N VAL A 160 4.88 7.35 -13.23
CA VAL A 160 5.47 7.18 -11.88
C VAL A 160 6.67 8.12 -11.73
N PHE A 161 7.55 8.17 -12.74
CA PHE A 161 8.66 9.11 -12.73
C PHE A 161 8.20 10.57 -12.75
N GLN A 162 7.24 10.92 -13.61
CA GLN A 162 6.65 12.27 -13.65
C GLN A 162 6.09 12.68 -12.27
N HIS A 163 5.39 11.77 -11.61
CA HIS A 163 4.84 11.99 -10.28
C HIS A 163 5.95 12.30 -9.26
N PHE A 164 7.05 11.53 -9.26
CA PHE A 164 8.16 11.77 -8.35
C PHE A 164 8.93 13.04 -8.68
N VAL A 165 9.22 13.33 -9.95
CA VAL A 165 9.89 14.59 -10.35
C VAL A 165 9.08 15.80 -9.91
N SER A 166 7.75 15.78 -10.08
CA SER A 166 6.86 16.89 -9.68
C SER A 166 6.88 17.22 -8.18
N ARG A 167 7.31 16.27 -7.34
CA ARG A 167 7.40 16.40 -5.88
C ARG A 167 8.83 16.52 -5.37
N SER A 168 9.81 16.30 -6.24
CA SER A 168 11.22 16.35 -5.92
C SER A 168 11.74 17.79 -5.87
N ASN A 169 12.90 17.99 -5.25
CA ASN A 169 13.59 19.29 -5.25
C ASN A 169 14.63 19.40 -6.38
N VAL A 170 14.61 18.50 -7.37
CA VAL A 170 15.64 18.45 -8.42
C VAL A 170 15.75 19.75 -9.21
N SER A 171 14.65 20.47 -9.42
CA SER A 171 14.65 21.78 -10.11
C SER A 171 15.59 22.80 -9.47
N ARG A 172 15.82 22.71 -8.15
CA ARG A 172 16.73 23.62 -7.42
C ARG A 172 18.21 23.32 -7.66
N LEU A 173 18.53 22.13 -8.14
CA LEU A 173 19.90 21.68 -8.43
C LEU A 173 20.32 22.01 -9.86
N LEU A 174 19.37 22.41 -10.71
CA LEU A 174 19.59 22.77 -12.10
C LEU A 174 19.91 24.25 -12.20
N ARG A 175 20.98 24.59 -12.93
CA ARG A 175 21.41 25.96 -13.18
C ARG A 175 20.87 26.45 -14.50
N GLU A 176 20.46 27.71 -14.52
CA GLU A 176 19.99 28.37 -15.74
C GLU A 176 21.09 28.43 -16.80
N GLY A 177 20.73 28.13 -18.05
CA GLY A 177 21.65 28.15 -19.19
C GLY A 177 22.53 26.89 -19.32
N GLU A 178 22.56 26.00 -18.33
CA GLU A 178 23.26 24.73 -18.45
C GLU A 178 22.39 23.66 -19.13
N GLU A 179 23.05 22.71 -19.77
CA GLU A 179 22.40 21.59 -20.41
C GLU A 179 22.41 20.35 -19.52
N TYR A 180 21.37 19.52 -19.63
CA TYR A 180 21.20 18.33 -18.82
C TYR A 180 20.75 17.11 -19.64
N THR A 181 21.04 15.93 -19.14
CA THR A 181 20.45 14.68 -19.61
C THR A 181 19.70 14.04 -18.46
N VAL A 182 18.45 13.66 -18.71
CA VAL A 182 17.64 12.91 -17.74
C VAL A 182 17.44 11.48 -18.23
N PHE A 183 17.71 10.53 -17.34
CA PHE A 183 17.37 9.14 -17.52
C PHE A 183 15.98 8.90 -16.95
N VAL A 184 15.02 8.52 -17.78
CA VAL A 184 13.62 8.36 -17.39
C VAL A 184 13.28 6.88 -17.33
N PRO A 185 13.15 6.28 -16.13
CA PRO A 185 12.67 4.91 -16.02
C PRO A 185 11.23 4.80 -16.49
N THR A 186 10.93 3.69 -17.14
CA THR A 186 9.54 3.34 -17.50
C THR A 186 8.72 2.97 -16.25
N ASP A 187 7.40 3.03 -16.35
CA ASP A 187 6.49 2.60 -15.26
C ASP A 187 6.73 1.12 -14.87
N HIS A 188 7.08 0.27 -15.85
CA HIS A 188 7.46 -1.13 -15.60
C HIS A 188 8.74 -1.25 -14.76
N ALA A 189 9.70 -0.32 -14.91
CA ALA A 189 10.91 -0.29 -14.09
C ALA A 189 10.59 -0.10 -12.60
N PHE A 190 9.56 0.70 -12.28
CA PHE A 190 9.06 0.89 -10.92
C PHE A 190 8.22 -0.30 -10.44
N GLN A 191 7.42 -0.90 -11.33
CA GLN A 191 6.53 -2.02 -10.99
C GLN A 191 7.30 -3.22 -10.41
N ARG A 192 8.53 -3.48 -10.88
CA ARG A 192 9.40 -4.53 -10.32
C ARG A 192 9.61 -4.41 -8.81
N TRP A 193 9.56 -3.20 -8.27
CA TRP A 193 9.77 -2.93 -6.84
C TRP A 193 8.46 -2.85 -6.05
N HIS A 194 7.32 -2.96 -6.71
CA HIS A 194 6.03 -2.97 -6.03
C HIS A 194 5.80 -4.37 -5.40
N PRO A 195 5.47 -4.46 -4.11
CA PRO A 195 5.08 -5.74 -3.53
C PRO A 195 3.81 -6.27 -4.22
N ILE A 196 3.67 -7.59 -4.35
CA ILE A 196 2.53 -8.21 -5.06
C ILE A 196 1.22 -7.90 -4.34
N ASP A 197 1.17 -8.18 -3.03
CA ASP A 197 -0.03 -7.98 -2.21
C ASP A 197 0.24 -7.03 -1.04
N TRP A 198 1.28 -7.30 -0.26
CA TRP A 198 1.70 -6.52 0.89
C TRP A 198 3.22 -6.58 1.06
N GLY A 199 3.77 -5.69 1.88
CA GLY A 199 5.20 -5.62 2.13
C GLY A 199 5.77 -4.22 1.95
N PHE A 200 7.09 -4.17 1.83
CA PHE A 200 7.84 -2.92 1.80
C PHE A 200 8.01 -2.40 0.37
N TYR A 201 7.55 -1.18 0.12
CA TYR A 201 7.76 -0.46 -1.13
C TYR A 201 8.86 0.60 -0.93
N PRO A 202 10.04 0.50 -1.58
CA PRO A 202 11.18 1.37 -1.27
C PRO A 202 10.90 2.85 -1.55
N PHE A 203 10.07 3.17 -2.55
CA PHE A 203 9.74 4.55 -2.88
C PHE A 203 8.70 5.19 -1.95
N SER A 204 8.26 4.47 -0.89
CA SER A 204 7.52 5.05 0.23
C SER A 204 8.41 5.85 1.19
N VAL A 205 9.74 5.71 1.09
CA VAL A 205 10.72 6.47 1.88
C VAL A 205 11.12 7.74 1.10
N PRO A 206 10.71 8.94 1.54
CA PRO A 206 10.91 10.17 0.78
C PRO A 206 12.38 10.49 0.48
N GLU A 207 13.26 10.31 1.46
CA GLU A 207 14.70 10.61 1.34
C GLU A 207 15.37 9.69 0.31
N PHE A 208 14.96 8.42 0.28
CA PHE A 208 15.41 7.45 -0.71
C PHE A 208 14.92 7.83 -2.11
N THR A 209 13.61 8.11 -2.24
CA THR A 209 13.01 8.52 -3.52
C THR A 209 13.67 9.78 -4.07
N GLU A 210 13.90 10.80 -3.24
CA GLU A 210 14.60 12.02 -3.64
C GLU A 210 16.01 11.72 -4.14
N SER A 211 16.77 10.91 -3.38
CA SER A 211 18.11 10.48 -3.80
C SER A 211 18.07 9.78 -5.15
N VAL A 212 17.10 8.88 -5.37
CA VAL A 212 16.94 8.19 -6.66
C VAL A 212 16.67 9.20 -7.77
N ILE A 213 15.69 10.09 -7.62
CA ILE A 213 15.30 11.05 -8.67
C ILE A 213 16.46 11.97 -9.03
N VAL A 214 17.14 12.58 -8.05
CA VAL A 214 18.28 13.46 -8.32
C VAL A 214 19.40 12.72 -9.06
N ASN A 215 19.60 11.44 -8.75
CA ASN A 215 20.59 10.59 -9.41
C ASN A 215 20.19 10.11 -10.83
N HIS A 216 19.01 10.48 -11.33
CA HIS A 216 18.63 10.27 -12.73
C HIS A 216 18.96 11.47 -13.63
N PHE A 217 19.50 12.56 -13.07
CA PHE A 217 19.90 13.75 -13.83
C PHE A 217 21.43 13.83 -13.88
N VAL A 218 21.95 14.17 -15.06
CA VAL A 218 23.39 14.37 -15.32
C VAL A 218 23.58 15.70 -16.03
N LYS A 219 24.66 16.40 -15.71
CA LYS A 219 25.05 17.62 -16.42
C LYS A 219 25.62 17.29 -17.81
N GLY A 220 25.20 18.06 -18.81
CA GLY A 220 25.59 17.95 -20.21
C GLY A 220 24.51 17.26 -21.06
N ARG A 221 24.48 17.60 -22.35
CA ARG A 221 23.61 16.97 -23.35
C ARG A 221 24.28 15.71 -23.92
N LEU A 222 24.20 14.62 -23.18
CA LEU A 222 24.68 13.31 -23.62
C LEU A 222 23.75 12.78 -24.70
N LYS A 223 24.31 12.27 -25.79
CA LYS A 223 23.56 11.58 -26.85
C LYS A 223 24.04 10.16 -27.03
N GLN A 224 23.16 9.24 -27.42
CA GLN A 224 23.49 7.82 -27.52
C GLN A 224 24.66 7.57 -28.47
N GLU A 225 24.84 8.31 -29.55
CA GLU A 225 25.96 8.17 -30.48
C GLU A 225 27.29 8.70 -29.93
N THR A 226 27.25 9.65 -29.00
CA THR A 226 28.44 10.31 -28.44
C THR A 226 29.02 9.58 -27.23
N ILE A 227 28.20 8.76 -26.56
CA ILE A 227 28.61 8.03 -25.35
C ILE A 227 29.62 6.93 -25.71
N ARG A 228 30.79 6.94 -25.07
CA ARG A 228 31.85 5.95 -25.28
C ARG A 228 31.64 4.73 -24.38
N ASP A 229 32.19 3.58 -24.80
CA ASP A 229 32.24 2.40 -23.95
C ASP A 229 33.15 2.65 -22.75
N GLY A 230 32.70 2.26 -21.55
CA GLY A 230 33.41 2.50 -20.30
C GLY A 230 33.36 3.95 -19.80
N GLN A 231 32.60 4.84 -20.45
CA GLN A 231 32.49 6.22 -20.01
C GLN A 231 31.82 6.30 -18.63
N VAL A 232 32.43 7.06 -17.72
CA VAL A 232 31.88 7.36 -16.40
C VAL A 232 31.46 8.83 -16.35
N VAL A 233 30.27 9.11 -15.83
CA VAL A 233 29.81 10.47 -15.56
C VAL A 233 29.19 10.56 -14.18
N HIS A 234 29.19 11.76 -13.60
CA HIS A 234 28.61 12.03 -12.29
C HIS A 234 27.18 12.55 -12.47
N THR A 235 26.27 12.02 -11.65
CA THR A 235 24.90 12.52 -11.53
C THR A 235 24.86 13.81 -10.69
N LEU A 236 23.73 14.51 -10.70
CA LEU A 236 23.51 15.64 -9.80
C LEU A 236 23.50 15.25 -8.32
N GLY A 237 23.28 13.97 -8.02
CA GLY A 237 23.34 13.42 -6.67
C GLY A 237 24.73 12.96 -6.25
N GLY A 238 25.75 13.19 -7.09
CA GLY A 238 27.14 12.86 -6.83
C GLY A 238 27.49 11.38 -7.00
N LYS A 239 26.57 10.53 -7.48
CA LYS A 239 26.86 9.13 -7.80
C LYS A 239 27.46 9.01 -9.20
N GLU A 240 28.26 7.97 -9.40
CA GLU A 240 28.81 7.65 -10.71
C GLU A 240 27.86 6.73 -11.49
N ILE A 241 27.68 7.02 -12.77
CA ILE A 241 27.08 6.09 -13.73
C ILE A 241 28.13 5.66 -14.75
N LEU A 242 28.17 4.36 -15.02
CA LEU A 242 29.04 3.72 -16.00
C LEU A 242 28.21 3.34 -17.23
N PHE A 243 28.65 3.80 -18.39
CA PHE A 243 28.11 3.36 -19.67
C PHE A 243 28.86 2.16 -20.21
N LYS A 244 28.13 1.15 -20.68
CA LYS A 244 28.68 0.00 -21.40
C LYS A 244 28.01 -0.15 -22.75
N ARG A 245 28.81 -0.32 -23.80
CA ARG A 245 28.33 -0.49 -25.18
C ARG A 245 28.66 -1.89 -25.67
N THR A 246 27.63 -2.73 -25.79
CA THR A 246 27.75 -4.08 -26.33
C THR A 246 27.32 -4.10 -27.79
N ARG A 247 28.17 -4.60 -28.69
CA ARG A 247 27.80 -4.82 -30.09
C ARG A 247 27.16 -6.20 -30.21
N ARG A 248 25.90 -6.27 -30.65
CA ARG A 248 25.28 -7.52 -31.11
C ARG A 248 25.30 -7.55 -32.63
N TYR A 249 25.64 -8.72 -33.16
CA TYR A 249 25.48 -9.04 -34.57
C TYR A 249 24.09 -9.62 -34.75
N ALA A 250 23.20 -8.88 -35.41
CA ALA A 250 21.91 -9.41 -35.80
C ALA A 250 22.05 -10.05 -37.19
N THR A 251 21.77 -11.34 -37.30
CA THR A 251 21.56 -12.02 -38.58
C THR A 251 20.11 -11.82 -38.95
N ASP A 252 19.85 -10.99 -39.97
CA ASP A 252 18.52 -10.90 -40.57
C ASP A 252 18.25 -12.15 -41.40
N GLN A 253 17.01 -12.64 -41.40
CA GLN A 253 16.60 -13.92 -41.97
C GLN A 253 17.11 -14.14 -43.41
N GLY A 254 18.24 -14.84 -43.56
CA GLY A 254 18.76 -15.29 -44.85
C GLY A 254 19.40 -14.23 -45.76
N LYS A 255 19.62 -12.99 -45.29
CA LYS A 255 20.38 -11.98 -46.05
C LYS A 255 21.56 -11.50 -45.22
N ASP A 256 22.75 -11.76 -45.74
CA ASP A 256 24.05 -11.51 -45.12
C ASP A 256 24.36 -10.00 -45.01
N MET A 257 23.52 -9.28 -44.25
CA MET A 257 23.68 -7.87 -43.94
C MET A 257 23.84 -7.73 -42.44
N LEU A 258 25.11 -7.82 -42.02
CA LEU A 258 25.57 -7.74 -40.64
C LEU A 258 25.27 -6.34 -40.04
N THR A 259 24.05 -6.14 -39.56
CA THR A 259 23.69 -4.88 -38.89
C THR A 259 24.24 -4.91 -37.47
N ARG A 260 25.21 -4.04 -37.18
CA ARG A 260 25.75 -3.85 -35.83
C ARG A 260 24.72 -3.09 -34.99
N VAL A 261 23.93 -3.81 -34.19
CA VAL A 261 23.08 -3.19 -33.17
C VAL A 261 23.93 -2.99 -31.91
N ALA A 262 24.24 -1.73 -31.59
CA ALA A 262 24.95 -1.40 -30.37
C ALA A 262 23.93 -1.17 -29.24
N ASN A 263 23.86 -2.10 -28.28
CA ASN A 263 23.10 -1.93 -27.06
C ASN A 263 23.92 -1.08 -26.09
N LEU A 264 23.35 0.05 -25.65
CA LEU A 264 23.95 0.90 -24.63
C LEU A 264 23.23 0.65 -23.30
N THR A 265 24.01 0.42 -22.24
CA THR A 265 23.49 0.31 -20.88
C THR A 265 24.13 1.36 -19.98
N VAL A 266 23.40 1.74 -18.92
CA VAL A 266 23.83 2.68 -17.89
C VAL A 266 23.70 1.98 -16.54
N ASN A 267 24.82 1.72 -15.86
CA ASN A 267 24.87 0.87 -14.65
C ASN A 267 24.17 -0.50 -14.82
N GLY A 268 24.20 -1.07 -16.04
CA GLY A 268 23.52 -2.32 -16.37
C GLY A 268 22.09 -2.14 -16.89
N ALA A 269 21.43 -1.02 -16.59
CA ALA A 269 20.08 -0.71 -17.09
C ALA A 269 20.11 -0.46 -18.61
N ALA A 270 19.29 -1.19 -19.36
CA ALA A 270 19.18 -1.00 -20.80
C ALA A 270 18.49 0.33 -21.15
N ILE A 271 19.08 1.07 -22.10
CA ILE A 271 18.42 2.23 -22.71
C ILE A 271 17.42 1.72 -23.75
N VAL A 272 16.14 1.89 -23.46
CA VAL A 272 15.02 1.38 -24.26
C VAL A 272 14.76 2.28 -25.46
N LYS A 273 14.85 3.59 -25.25
CA LYS A 273 14.71 4.61 -26.29
C LYS A 273 15.55 5.82 -25.89
N GLY A 274 16.45 6.24 -26.75
CA GLY A 274 17.33 7.38 -26.50
C GLY A 274 16.90 8.64 -27.23
N ASP A 275 17.62 9.72 -26.93
CA ASP A 275 17.74 10.92 -27.76
C ASP A 275 16.45 11.65 -28.09
N THR A 276 15.53 11.71 -27.14
CA THR A 276 14.37 12.60 -27.27
C THR A 276 14.83 14.03 -26.93
N PRO A 277 14.93 14.93 -27.92
CA PRO A 277 15.46 16.26 -27.68
C PRO A 277 14.47 17.06 -26.83
N VAL A 278 15.02 17.81 -25.88
CA VAL A 278 14.28 18.78 -25.07
C VAL A 278 15.09 20.07 -25.04
N GLU A 279 14.43 21.21 -24.85
CA GLU A 279 15.15 22.47 -24.73
C GLU A 279 16.18 22.38 -23.58
N LYS A 280 17.43 22.77 -23.89
CA LYS A 280 18.59 22.69 -22.99
C LYS A 280 18.88 21.27 -22.48
N GLY A 281 18.60 20.22 -23.27
CA GLY A 281 19.08 18.90 -22.90
C GLY A 281 18.57 17.72 -23.72
N ASN A 282 18.57 16.55 -23.08
CA ASN A 282 18.19 15.28 -23.68
C ASN A 282 17.45 14.37 -22.69
N ILE A 283 16.56 13.52 -23.21
CA ILE A 283 15.86 12.49 -22.44
C ILE A 283 16.26 11.10 -22.98
N MET A 284 16.65 10.20 -22.08
CA MET A 284 16.90 8.78 -22.37
C MET A 284 16.02 7.89 -21.51
N PHE A 285 15.23 7.02 -22.13
CA PHE A 285 14.36 6.07 -21.41
C PHE A 285 15.13 4.81 -21.03
N ILE A 286 14.95 4.36 -19.79
CA ILE A 286 15.62 3.17 -19.25
C ILE A 286 14.63 2.13 -18.70
N GLY A 287 15.01 0.86 -18.79
CA GLY A 287 14.16 -0.27 -18.35
C GLY A 287 14.22 -0.58 -16.86
N GLU A 288 15.14 0.05 -16.13
CA GLU A 288 15.36 -0.16 -14.69
C GLU A 288 15.52 1.20 -13.99
N VAL A 289 15.33 1.24 -12.67
CA VAL A 289 15.56 2.45 -11.87
C VAL A 289 17.01 2.46 -11.41
N LEU A 290 17.75 3.53 -11.74
CA LEU A 290 19.17 3.63 -11.36
C LEU A 290 19.34 3.62 -9.84
N PHE A 291 20.39 2.93 -9.39
CA PHE A 291 20.81 2.84 -7.98
C PHE A 291 19.81 2.14 -7.04
N VAL A 292 18.90 1.34 -7.60
CA VAL A 292 18.00 0.48 -6.82
C VAL A 292 18.39 -0.98 -7.06
N SER A 293 18.67 -1.71 -5.98
CA SER A 293 19.00 -3.14 -6.01
C SER A 293 18.39 -3.84 -4.80
N GLU A 294 18.23 -5.16 -4.87
CA GLU A 294 17.67 -5.96 -3.75
C GLU A 294 18.40 -5.71 -2.43
N SER A 295 19.74 -5.59 -2.47
CA SER A 295 20.56 -5.31 -1.29
C SER A 295 20.29 -3.93 -0.67
N VAL A 296 20.01 -2.94 -1.51
CA VAL A 296 19.66 -1.58 -1.08
C VAL A 296 18.25 -1.57 -0.48
N VAL A 297 17.30 -2.23 -1.14
CA VAL A 297 15.92 -2.33 -0.67
C VAL A 297 15.83 -3.10 0.65
N SER A 298 16.57 -4.20 0.79
CA SER A 298 16.62 -4.98 2.04
C SER A 298 17.16 -4.16 3.23
N LYS A 299 18.24 -3.39 3.02
CA LYS A 299 18.77 -2.48 4.05
C LYS A 299 17.77 -1.38 4.40
N LEU A 300 17.13 -0.80 3.39
CA LEU A 300 16.13 0.24 3.57
C LEU A 300 14.92 -0.28 4.35
N HIS A 301 14.45 -1.50 4.06
CA HIS A 301 13.37 -2.15 4.79
C HIS A 301 13.72 -2.36 6.26
N GLN A 302 14.94 -2.82 6.57
CA GLN A 302 15.38 -3.00 7.97
C GLN A 302 15.35 -1.68 8.76
N GLN A 303 15.68 -0.57 8.10
CA GLN A 303 15.69 0.77 8.69
C GLN A 303 14.29 1.40 8.77
N HIS A 304 13.36 0.95 7.92
CA HIS A 304 12.03 1.54 7.73
C HIS A 304 10.92 0.47 7.80
N ARG A 305 11.00 -0.43 8.79
CA ARG A 305 9.96 -1.46 9.04
C ARG A 305 8.58 -0.83 9.24
N ASP A 306 8.56 0.40 9.76
CA ASP A 306 7.38 1.21 9.96
C ASP A 306 6.66 1.58 8.64
N LYS A 307 7.26 1.41 7.47
CA LYS A 307 6.63 1.69 6.16
C LYS A 307 6.07 0.45 5.47
N GLU A 308 6.24 -0.72 6.07
CA GLU A 308 5.73 -1.97 5.51
C GLU A 308 4.21 -1.95 5.47
N THR A 309 3.62 -2.33 4.33
CA THR A 309 2.16 -2.45 4.21
C THR A 309 1.74 -3.82 4.73
N PRO A 310 0.71 -3.90 5.59
CA PRO A 310 0.24 -5.18 6.15
C PRO A 310 -0.56 -6.00 5.13
N PRO A 311 -0.68 -7.33 5.32
CA PRO A 311 -1.75 -8.09 4.69
C PRO A 311 -3.12 -7.61 5.21
N LEU A 312 -4.13 -7.64 4.35
CA LEU A 312 -5.50 -7.36 4.76
C LEU A 312 -6.03 -8.50 5.61
N LEU A 313 -6.54 -8.16 6.80
CA LEU A 313 -7.15 -9.14 7.69
C LEU A 313 -8.67 -9.01 7.70
N ALA A 314 -9.36 -10.15 7.59
CA ALA A 314 -10.80 -10.26 7.82
C ALA A 314 -11.16 -10.39 9.30
N PHE A 315 -10.19 -10.76 10.14
CA PHE A 315 -10.35 -11.06 11.57
C PHE A 315 -9.15 -10.53 12.38
N PRO A 316 -9.32 -10.22 13.67
CA PRO A 316 -10.59 -10.26 14.42
C PRO A 316 -11.55 -9.13 14.02
N TRP A 317 -11.04 -8.01 13.48
CA TRP A 317 -11.87 -6.84 13.13
C TRP A 317 -11.55 -6.28 11.74
N PHE A 318 -12.33 -6.66 10.71
CA PHE A 318 -12.17 -6.27 9.30
C PHE A 318 -12.01 -4.75 9.05
N GLY A 319 -12.57 -3.88 9.91
CA GLY A 319 -12.46 -2.42 9.83
C GLY A 319 -11.39 -1.77 10.72
N ALA A 320 -10.75 -2.54 11.59
CA ALA A 320 -9.76 -2.07 12.56
C ALA A 320 -8.44 -2.82 12.32
N GLN A 321 -7.79 -2.51 11.19
CA GLN A 321 -6.57 -3.21 10.76
C GLN A 321 -5.45 -3.03 11.78
N PHE A 322 -5.24 -1.83 12.33
CA PHE A 322 -4.24 -1.62 13.39
C PHE A 322 -4.50 -2.54 14.58
N LEU A 323 -5.73 -2.53 15.11
CA LEU A 323 -6.11 -3.32 16.27
C LEU A 323 -5.95 -4.83 16.00
N SER A 324 -6.35 -5.29 14.81
CA SER A 324 -6.24 -6.70 14.44
C SER A 324 -4.80 -7.18 14.35
N HIS A 325 -3.92 -6.42 13.70
CA HIS A 325 -2.50 -6.75 13.61
C HIS A 325 -1.78 -6.63 14.95
N ALA A 326 -2.10 -5.61 15.75
CA ALA A 326 -1.58 -5.46 17.10
C ALA A 326 -1.99 -6.66 17.98
N PHE A 327 -3.26 -7.04 17.96
CA PHE A 327 -3.77 -8.20 18.70
C PHE A 327 -3.02 -9.49 18.34
N LEU A 328 -2.90 -9.80 17.03
CA LEU A 328 -2.19 -11.02 16.60
C LEU A 328 -0.70 -11.01 16.94
N ALA A 329 -0.06 -9.83 16.96
CA ALA A 329 1.32 -9.69 17.39
C ALA A 329 1.46 -9.99 18.89
N LEU A 330 0.55 -9.44 19.71
CA LEU A 330 0.53 -9.63 21.16
C LEU A 330 0.14 -11.04 21.57
N GLU A 331 -0.78 -11.70 20.85
CA GLU A 331 -1.22 -13.07 21.13
C GLU A 331 -0.07 -14.09 21.05
N ARG A 332 0.95 -13.79 20.24
CA ARG A 332 2.15 -14.63 20.09
C ARG A 332 3.18 -14.43 21.21
N ASP A 333 3.02 -13.39 22.02
CA ASP A 333 3.95 -13.03 23.09
C ASP A 333 3.30 -13.27 24.47
N LYS A 334 3.92 -14.17 25.23
CA LYS A 334 3.41 -14.61 26.54
C LYS A 334 3.44 -13.51 27.62
N ARG A 335 4.04 -12.36 27.35
CA ARG A 335 4.02 -11.19 28.26
C ARG A 335 2.71 -10.41 28.21
N PHE A 336 1.79 -10.75 27.30
CA PHE A 336 0.59 -9.97 26.98
C PHE A 336 -0.69 -10.81 26.97
N THR A 337 -0.76 -11.86 27.78
CA THR A 337 -1.93 -12.74 27.88
C THR A 337 -3.14 -12.03 28.49
N HIS A 338 -2.96 -11.12 29.44
CA HIS A 338 -4.06 -10.40 30.08
C HIS A 338 -4.65 -9.31 29.18
N ILE A 339 -3.80 -8.51 28.51
CA ILE A 339 -4.31 -7.49 27.59
C ILE A 339 -5.05 -8.13 26.41
N THR A 340 -4.52 -9.20 25.81
CA THR A 340 -5.19 -9.89 24.69
C THR A 340 -6.52 -10.49 25.12
N ARG A 341 -6.60 -11.12 26.30
CA ARG A 341 -7.86 -11.59 26.90
C ARG A 341 -8.92 -10.50 26.95
N PHE A 342 -8.58 -9.30 27.45
CA PHE A 342 -9.52 -8.19 27.55
C PHE A 342 -9.86 -7.55 26.19
N LEU A 343 -8.88 -7.39 25.30
CA LEU A 343 -9.11 -6.87 23.94
C LEU A 343 -10.10 -7.75 23.16
N ASN A 344 -10.04 -9.07 23.34
CA ASN A 344 -10.89 -10.02 22.62
C ASN A 344 -12.39 -9.88 22.94
N LEU A 345 -12.74 -9.41 24.14
CA LEU A 345 -14.14 -9.25 24.56
C LEU A 345 -14.64 -7.81 24.53
N ALA A 346 -13.74 -6.84 24.39
CA ALA A 346 -14.09 -5.42 24.40
C ALA A 346 -14.59 -4.93 23.03
N ASP A 347 -15.60 -4.06 23.03
CA ASP A 347 -16.11 -3.41 21.82
C ASP A 347 -15.22 -2.24 21.38
N LEU A 348 -13.95 -2.53 21.07
CA LEU A 348 -12.92 -1.53 20.74
C LEU A 348 -12.91 -1.12 19.26
N ALA A 349 -13.39 -2.00 18.37
CA ALA A 349 -13.31 -1.79 16.93
C ALA A 349 -13.98 -0.50 16.41
N PRO A 350 -15.13 -0.07 16.95
CA PRO A 350 -15.72 1.23 16.57
C PRO A 350 -14.82 2.43 16.91
N HIS A 351 -13.99 2.30 17.95
CA HIS A 351 -13.14 3.39 18.46
C HIS A 351 -11.74 3.39 17.80
N VAL A 352 -11.18 2.21 17.52
CA VAL A 352 -9.83 2.05 16.94
C VAL A 352 -9.91 1.61 15.47
N SER A 353 -10.65 2.37 14.65
CA SER A 353 -10.88 2.03 13.24
C SER A 353 -9.71 2.43 12.33
N GLY A 354 -9.35 1.58 11.38
CA GLY A 354 -8.30 1.85 10.39
C GLY A 354 -6.86 1.83 10.95
N ALA A 355 -6.15 2.95 10.78
CA ALA A 355 -4.71 3.09 11.01
C ALA A 355 -4.36 4.45 11.68
N GLY A 356 -3.06 4.64 11.92
CA GLY A 356 -2.47 5.84 12.52
C GLY A 356 -2.70 5.92 14.02
N TYR A 357 -2.33 4.87 14.76
CA TYR A 357 -2.49 4.82 16.21
C TYR A 357 -1.18 4.56 16.93
N THR A 358 -1.16 4.95 18.20
CA THR A 358 -0.17 4.55 19.18
C THR A 358 -0.87 3.76 20.27
N PHE A 359 -0.38 2.57 20.58
CA PHE A 359 -0.93 1.71 21.63
C PHE A 359 0.12 1.48 22.72
N PHE A 360 -0.14 2.01 23.91
CA PHE A 360 0.65 1.76 25.09
C PHE A 360 0.19 0.43 25.70
N VAL A 361 0.97 -0.64 25.53
CA VAL A 361 0.54 -2.00 25.88
C VAL A 361 1.05 -2.37 27.28
N PRO A 362 0.16 -2.49 28.28
CA PRO A 362 0.56 -2.98 29.60
C PRO A 362 0.97 -4.45 29.53
N THR A 363 2.09 -4.76 30.17
CA THR A 363 2.57 -6.14 30.39
C THR A 363 1.67 -6.89 31.38
N ASP A 364 1.74 -8.22 31.40
CA ASP A 364 0.94 -9.04 32.32
C ASP A 364 1.17 -8.67 33.80
N THR A 365 2.42 -8.37 34.18
CA THR A 365 2.76 -7.90 35.54
C THR A 365 2.02 -6.60 35.90
N ALA A 366 1.76 -5.72 34.94
CA ALA A 366 0.99 -4.50 35.15
C ALA A 366 -0.46 -4.78 35.57
N PHE A 367 -1.07 -5.84 35.03
CA PHE A 367 -2.43 -6.26 35.39
C PHE A 367 -2.47 -6.97 36.73
N GLU A 368 -1.47 -7.81 37.02
CA GLU A 368 -1.32 -8.52 38.29
C GLU A 368 -1.20 -7.55 39.47
N GLU A 369 -0.42 -6.47 39.32
CA GLU A 369 -0.28 -5.42 40.35
C GLU A 369 -1.62 -4.80 40.77
N LEU A 370 -2.58 -4.72 39.85
CA LEU A 370 -3.93 -4.20 40.11
C LEU A 370 -4.96 -5.29 40.45
N GLY A 371 -4.57 -6.57 40.45
CA GLY A 371 -5.48 -7.70 40.64
C GLY A 371 -6.46 -7.92 39.49
N LEU A 372 -6.19 -7.36 38.31
CA LEU A 372 -7.03 -7.51 37.11
C LEU A 372 -6.88 -8.89 36.47
N ASP A 373 -5.77 -9.58 36.73
CA ASP A 373 -5.55 -10.98 36.39
C ASP A 373 -6.70 -11.89 36.87
N LYS A 374 -7.20 -11.63 38.09
CA LYS A 374 -8.27 -12.41 38.74
C LYS A 374 -9.68 -12.01 38.34
N MET A 375 -9.83 -10.91 37.60
CA MET A 375 -11.15 -10.44 37.18
C MET A 375 -11.73 -11.30 36.06
N PRO A 376 -13.07 -11.40 35.97
CA PRO A 376 -13.73 -12.04 34.83
C PRO A 376 -13.31 -11.43 33.50
N ASP A 377 -13.29 -12.22 32.44
CA ASP A 377 -12.78 -11.78 31.14
C ASP A 377 -13.56 -10.57 30.57
N ASN A 378 -14.85 -10.46 30.89
CA ASN A 378 -15.71 -9.35 30.45
C ASN A 378 -15.58 -8.08 31.31
N TYR A 379 -14.72 -8.08 32.34
CA TYR A 379 -14.61 -6.96 33.30
C TYR A 379 -14.26 -5.62 32.63
N LEU A 380 -13.40 -5.65 31.60
CA LEU A 380 -13.02 -4.46 30.83
C LEU A 380 -13.77 -4.32 29.50
N SER A 381 -14.82 -5.09 29.27
CA SER A 381 -15.46 -5.16 27.95
C SER A 381 -16.35 -3.96 27.61
N ASN A 382 -16.86 -3.23 28.62
CA ASN A 382 -17.85 -2.16 28.45
C ASN A 382 -17.73 -1.08 29.54
N GLY A 383 -18.51 -0.01 29.42
CA GLY A 383 -18.64 1.04 30.43
C GLY A 383 -17.29 1.65 30.85
N GLU A 384 -17.08 1.77 32.16
CA GLU A 384 -15.81 2.27 32.71
C GLU A 384 -14.62 1.33 32.45
N GLY A 385 -14.87 0.03 32.26
CA GLY A 385 -13.82 -0.94 31.93
C GLY A 385 -13.27 -0.72 30.52
N LEU A 386 -14.16 -0.52 29.53
CA LEU A 386 -13.76 -0.18 28.16
C LEU A 386 -12.97 1.13 28.11
N GLN A 387 -13.36 2.08 28.96
CA GLN A 387 -12.69 3.37 29.11
C GLN A 387 -11.22 3.22 29.56
N ILE A 388 -10.92 2.25 30.43
CA ILE A 388 -9.54 1.92 30.81
C ILE A 388 -8.76 1.41 29.59
N LEU A 389 -9.33 0.51 28.78
CA LEU A 389 -8.67 0.03 27.56
C LEU A 389 -8.43 1.18 26.56
N LEU A 390 -9.41 2.05 26.35
CA LEU A 390 -9.29 3.20 25.45
C LEU A 390 -8.22 4.21 25.88
N ASN A 391 -7.90 4.30 27.18
CA ASN A 391 -6.82 5.16 27.67
C ASN A 391 -5.43 4.73 27.20
N HIS A 392 -5.30 3.50 26.71
CA HIS A 392 -4.03 3.00 26.18
C HIS A 392 -3.83 3.33 24.70
N PHE A 393 -4.85 3.85 24.03
CA PHE A 393 -4.78 4.22 22.62
C PHE A 393 -4.72 5.73 22.46
N VAL A 394 -3.79 6.21 21.64
CA VAL A 394 -3.70 7.60 21.19
C VAL A 394 -3.92 7.64 19.69
N LYS A 395 -4.77 8.56 19.22
CA LYS A 395 -4.91 8.81 17.78
C LYS A 395 -3.68 9.58 17.29
N GLY A 396 -3.04 9.06 16.26
CA GLY A 396 -1.75 9.53 15.77
C GLY A 396 -0.69 8.47 15.99
N ARG A 397 0.17 8.31 14.99
CA ARG A 397 1.33 7.42 15.08
C ARG A 397 2.49 8.21 15.67
N LEU A 398 2.93 7.81 16.85
CA LEU A 398 4.06 8.39 17.55
C LEU A 398 5.28 7.49 17.43
N TYR A 399 6.44 8.11 17.29
CA TYR A 399 7.76 7.50 17.39
C TYR A 399 8.39 7.91 18.72
N ASP A 400 9.47 7.23 19.13
CA ASP A 400 10.18 7.54 20.37
C ASP A 400 10.62 9.02 20.39
N LYS A 401 11.09 9.55 19.26
CA LYS A 401 11.44 10.96 19.08
C LYS A 401 10.30 11.97 19.32
N ASP A 402 9.04 11.52 19.21
CA ASP A 402 7.86 12.35 19.43
C ASP A 402 7.46 12.39 20.90
N LEU A 403 7.91 11.41 21.70
CA LEU A 403 7.73 11.35 23.15
C LEU A 403 8.72 12.27 23.87
N LYS A 404 8.53 13.58 23.68
CA LYS A 404 9.35 14.63 24.30
C LYS A 404 8.88 14.89 25.74
N ASN A 405 9.81 15.35 26.58
CA ASN A 405 9.50 15.67 27.97
C ASN A 405 8.46 16.80 28.07
N GLY A 406 7.43 16.60 28.88
CA GLY A 406 6.32 17.55 29.07
C GLY A 406 5.25 17.50 27.98
N THR A 407 5.36 16.62 26.99
CA THR A 407 4.30 16.44 25.98
C THR A 407 3.04 15.88 26.64
N VAL A 408 1.88 16.46 26.31
CA VAL A 408 0.57 15.97 26.74
C VAL A 408 -0.13 15.31 25.55
N LEU A 409 -0.58 14.06 25.71
CA LEU A 409 -1.26 13.27 24.69
C LEU A 409 -2.72 13.07 25.10
N MET A 410 -3.65 13.19 24.15
CA MET A 410 -5.06 12.86 24.35
C MET A 410 -5.32 11.42 23.95
N THR A 411 -5.90 10.62 24.84
CA THR A 411 -6.26 9.23 24.57
C THR A 411 -7.60 9.15 23.83
N LEU A 412 -7.88 8.00 23.21
CA LEU A 412 -9.22 7.70 22.69
C LEU A 412 -10.27 7.58 23.80
N GLY A 413 -9.79 7.47 25.03
CA GLY A 413 -10.59 7.53 26.23
C GLY A 413 -10.91 8.95 26.73
N ASN A 414 -10.56 10.01 26.01
CA ASN A 414 -10.74 11.39 26.46
C ASN A 414 -10.00 11.72 27.79
N GLU A 415 -8.95 10.97 28.10
CA GLU A 415 -8.04 11.25 29.21
C GLU A 415 -6.73 11.82 28.67
N THR A 416 -5.97 12.49 29.53
CA THR A 416 -4.66 13.04 29.16
C THR A 416 -3.52 12.23 29.74
N LEU A 417 -2.49 11.97 28.93
CA LEU A 417 -1.25 11.32 29.33
C LEU A 417 -0.11 12.33 29.27
N LEU A 418 0.65 12.45 30.35
CA LEU A 418 1.85 13.27 30.44
C LEU A 418 3.09 12.43 30.12
N VAL A 419 3.88 12.88 29.16
CA VAL A 419 5.16 12.25 28.83
C VAL A 419 6.26 12.86 29.70
N ASN A 420 6.92 12.02 30.48
CA ASN A 420 8.08 12.38 31.29
C ASN A 420 9.31 11.67 30.73
N ARG A 421 10.19 12.43 30.06
CA ARG A 421 11.40 11.88 29.43
C ARG A 421 12.65 12.39 30.13
N THR A 422 13.44 11.45 30.61
CA THR A 422 14.80 11.68 31.12
C THR A 422 15.83 11.21 30.08
N LYS A 423 17.13 11.32 30.39
CA LYS A 423 18.18 10.79 29.51
C LYS A 423 18.12 9.27 29.37
N ASP A 424 17.65 8.59 30.40
CA ASP A 424 17.75 7.13 30.51
C ASP A 424 16.41 6.41 30.37
N SER A 425 15.28 7.12 30.50
CA SER A 425 13.95 6.50 30.49
C SER A 425 12.85 7.43 29.98
N VAL A 426 11.80 6.85 29.42
CA VAL A 426 10.56 7.54 29.06
C VAL A 426 9.42 6.95 29.89
N ARG A 427 8.65 7.82 30.54
CA ARG A 427 7.45 7.46 31.29
C ARG A 427 6.22 8.14 30.70
N ILE A 428 5.10 7.44 30.75
CA ILE A 428 3.77 7.91 30.39
C ILE A 428 2.96 7.93 31.68
N ASN A 429 2.68 9.12 32.20
CA ASN A 429 2.31 9.32 33.60
C ASN A 429 3.35 8.65 34.52
N GLU A 430 2.92 7.62 35.26
CA GLU A 430 3.75 6.82 36.16
C GLU A 430 4.26 5.50 35.56
N ALA A 431 3.84 5.18 34.32
CA ALA A 431 4.17 3.95 33.62
C ALA A 431 5.49 4.11 32.86
N LEU A 432 6.47 3.24 33.11
CA LEU A 432 7.73 3.17 32.39
C LEU A 432 7.54 2.44 31.06
N ILE A 433 8.08 3.00 29.98
CA ILE A 433 8.20 2.29 28.71
C ILE A 433 9.36 1.29 28.82
N VAL A 434 9.04 -0.01 28.73
CA VAL A 434 10.00 -1.11 28.79
C VAL A 434 10.50 -1.53 27.40
N GLU A 435 9.70 -1.29 26.36
CA GLU A 435 10.07 -1.57 24.97
C GLU A 435 9.46 -0.48 24.07
N SER A 436 10.30 0.21 23.30
CA SER A 436 9.89 1.32 22.42
C SER A 436 9.80 0.88 20.96
N GLU A 437 8.94 1.57 20.20
CA GLU A 437 8.87 1.49 18.74
C GLU A 437 8.62 0.09 18.16
N VAL A 438 7.72 -0.68 18.79
CA VAL A 438 7.26 -1.94 18.23
C VAL A 438 6.26 -1.63 17.10
N PHE A 439 6.72 -1.66 15.85
CA PHE A 439 5.92 -1.26 14.71
C PHE A 439 4.85 -2.28 14.34
N VAL A 440 3.61 -1.80 14.17
CA VAL A 440 2.51 -2.56 13.58
C VAL A 440 2.40 -2.11 12.13
N TYR A 441 3.28 -2.61 11.27
CA TYR A 441 3.38 -2.22 9.86
C TYR A 441 3.40 -0.70 9.69
N ASN A 442 2.76 -0.15 8.65
CA ASN A 442 2.46 1.27 8.50
C ASN A 442 1.18 1.71 9.23
N LEU A 443 0.55 0.82 9.99
CA LEU A 443 -0.71 1.06 10.66
C LEU A 443 -0.56 1.79 12.00
N GLY A 444 0.56 1.63 12.68
CA GLY A 444 0.79 2.29 13.96
C GLY A 444 2.04 1.81 14.68
N THR A 445 2.12 2.17 15.97
CA THR A 445 3.26 1.84 16.83
C THR A 445 2.75 1.40 18.20
N MET A 446 3.40 0.38 18.78
CA MET A 446 3.19 -0.04 20.15
C MET A 446 4.38 0.39 21.03
N PHE A 447 4.08 0.74 22.27
CA PHE A 447 5.06 0.95 23.34
C PHE A 447 4.66 0.06 24.50
N TYR A 448 5.53 -0.84 24.93
CA TYR A 448 5.22 -1.73 26.05
C TYR A 448 5.49 -1.01 27.36
N ILE A 449 4.58 -1.11 28.32
CA ILE A 449 4.65 -0.41 29.59
C ILE A 449 4.46 -1.33 30.79
N ASP A 450 5.02 -0.93 31.93
CA ASP A 450 5.01 -1.69 33.18
C ASP A 450 3.76 -1.46 34.06
N LYS A 451 2.88 -0.52 33.69
CA LYS A 451 1.65 -0.20 34.44
C LYS A 451 0.45 -0.01 33.53
N VAL A 452 -0.74 -0.28 34.04
CA VAL A 452 -2.00 0.04 33.36
C VAL A 452 -2.27 1.54 33.47
N LEU A 453 -2.69 2.17 32.37
CA LEU A 453 -3.08 3.57 32.30
C LEU A 453 -4.56 3.74 32.71
N TYR A 454 -4.78 4.32 33.89
CA TYR A 454 -6.10 4.66 34.41
C TYR A 454 -6.11 6.06 35.06
N ASN A 455 -7.29 6.65 35.21
CA ASN A 455 -7.46 7.91 35.93
C ASN A 455 -7.58 7.61 37.43
N THR A 456 -6.84 8.32 38.29
CA THR A 456 -6.82 8.11 39.76
C THR A 456 -8.18 8.32 40.45
N ILE A 457 -9.15 8.97 39.79
CA ILE A 457 -10.53 9.11 40.29
C ILE A 457 -11.38 7.85 39.99
N LYS A 458 -10.95 7.02 39.02
CA LYS A 458 -11.60 5.79 38.56
C LYS A 458 -10.64 4.61 38.69
N VAL A 459 -10.05 4.43 39.87
CA VAL A 459 -9.43 3.14 40.19
C VAL A 459 -10.55 2.11 40.05
N PRO A 460 -10.38 1.01 39.28
CA PRO A 460 -11.37 -0.06 39.27
C PRO A 460 -11.60 -0.45 40.74
N THR A 461 -12.81 -0.22 41.23
CA THR A 461 -13.13 -0.56 42.61
C THR A 461 -13.17 -2.07 42.64
N VAL A 462 -12.03 -2.69 42.94
CA VAL A 462 -11.94 -4.13 43.12
C VAL A 462 -12.85 -4.44 44.30
N PRO A 463 -13.93 -5.22 44.15
CA PRO A 463 -14.68 -5.69 45.30
C PRO A 463 -13.78 -6.63 46.09
N ILE A 464 -13.09 -6.11 47.10
CA ILE A 464 -12.31 -6.90 48.05
C ILE A 464 -13.31 -7.60 48.98
N GLY A 465 -13.74 -8.79 48.57
CA GLY A 465 -14.51 -9.72 49.38
C GLY A 465 -13.63 -10.88 49.86
N ALA A 466 -13.27 -10.84 51.16
CA ALA A 466 -12.74 -11.91 52.01
C ALA A 466 -11.21 -12.18 52.05
N ASN A 467 -10.61 -11.65 53.14
CA ASN A 467 -9.45 -12.13 53.89
C ASN A 467 -8.03 -11.92 53.33
N PHE A 468 -7.51 -10.69 53.45
CA PHE A 468 -6.10 -10.50 53.78
C PHE A 468 -5.91 -10.71 55.29
N LYS A 469 -5.66 -11.96 55.69
CA LYS A 469 -4.99 -12.20 56.98
C LYS A 469 -3.51 -11.92 56.78
N THR A 470 -3.04 -10.86 57.40
CA THR A 470 -1.62 -10.63 57.67
C THR A 470 -1.12 -11.76 58.57
N THR A 471 -0.41 -12.74 58.00
CA THR A 471 0.35 -13.70 58.81
C THR A 471 1.71 -13.94 58.18
N THR A 472 2.72 -13.52 58.94
CA THR A 472 4.14 -13.84 58.82
C THR A 472 4.41 -15.35 58.60
N ALA A 473 5.28 -15.69 57.66
CA ALA A 473 5.91 -17.03 57.55
C ALA A 473 6.84 -17.27 58.78
N PRO A 474 7.01 -18.50 59.33
CA PRO A 474 7.64 -19.67 58.66
C PRO A 474 7.19 -21.06 59.24
N PRO A 475 7.90 -22.21 59.09
CA PRO A 475 8.57 -22.84 57.95
C PRO A 475 7.98 -24.25 57.60
N THR A 476 8.56 -24.88 56.57
CA THR A 476 8.33 -26.23 56.00
C THR A 476 8.38 -27.42 56.98
N THR A 477 7.52 -28.42 56.78
CA THR A 477 7.82 -29.89 56.84
C THR A 477 6.64 -30.76 56.39
N SER A 478 6.98 -31.94 55.86
CA SER A 478 6.17 -32.98 55.18
C SER A 478 5.22 -33.80 56.08
N SER A 479 4.09 -34.28 55.55
CA SER A 479 3.77 -35.73 55.40
C SER A 479 2.27 -36.05 55.13
N ALA A 480 2.02 -36.78 54.04
CA ALA A 480 1.15 -37.96 53.83
C ALA A 480 -0.38 -38.01 54.13
N SER A 481 -1.14 -38.30 53.03
CA SER A 481 -2.23 -39.31 52.90
C SER A 481 -3.62 -38.97 53.51
N THR A 482 -4.83 -39.26 52.97
CA THR A 482 -5.36 -40.16 51.91
C THR A 482 -6.82 -39.78 51.51
N ALA A 483 -7.16 -39.92 50.21
CA ALA A 483 -8.43 -40.22 49.50
C ALA A 483 -9.72 -39.38 49.75
N ALA A 484 -10.68 -39.21 48.84
CA ALA A 484 -11.04 -39.65 47.48
C ALA A 484 -12.15 -38.67 47.00
N SER A 485 -12.64 -38.52 45.77
CA SER A 485 -12.46 -39.07 44.43
C SER A 485 -13.33 -38.18 43.51
N LEU A 486 -12.98 -38.04 42.23
CA LEU A 486 -13.89 -38.08 41.07
C LEU A 486 -13.00 -38.13 39.82
N GLN A 487 -13.14 -39.24 39.07
CA GLN A 487 -12.24 -39.70 38.01
C GLN A 487 -12.63 -39.10 36.64
N PHE A 488 -11.61 -38.78 35.84
CA PHE A 488 -11.71 -38.61 34.39
C PHE A 488 -11.39 -39.95 33.71
N THR A 489 -12.18 -40.33 32.71
CA THR A 489 -11.94 -41.50 31.86
C THR A 489 -10.95 -41.17 30.74
N ARG A 490 -9.97 -42.05 30.53
CA ARG A 490 -9.08 -42.09 29.35
C ARG A 490 -9.38 -43.35 28.55
N ALA A 491 -9.16 -43.23 27.23
CA ALA A 491 -9.26 -44.25 26.21
C ALA A 491 -8.41 -45.50 26.48
N GLU A 492 -9.07 -46.66 26.41
CA GLU A 492 -8.69 -47.90 25.72
C GLU A 492 -9.75 -48.96 26.07
N ASP A 493 -10.58 -49.35 25.11
CA ASP A 493 -10.83 -50.75 24.76
C ASP A 493 -11.86 -50.82 23.61
N VAL A 494 -11.42 -51.55 22.59
CA VAL A 494 -12.05 -51.79 21.30
C VAL A 494 -12.93 -53.03 21.41
N GLU A 495 -14.11 -53.02 20.78
CA GLU A 495 -14.74 -54.26 20.34
C GLU A 495 -15.24 -54.12 18.88
N SER A 496 -14.99 -55.17 18.13
CA SER A 496 -14.89 -55.27 16.67
C SER A 496 -16.21 -55.60 15.96
N VAL A 497 -16.38 -55.13 14.71
CA VAL A 497 -17.22 -55.81 13.71
C VAL A 497 -16.53 -55.80 12.33
N THR A 498 -16.29 -57.00 11.81
CA THR A 498 -15.85 -57.38 10.45
C THR A 498 -16.93 -57.08 9.40
N GLY A 499 -16.70 -56.78 8.11
CA GLY A 499 -15.53 -56.75 7.24
C GLY A 499 -15.96 -56.40 5.80
N GLU A 500 -14.97 -56.25 4.92
CA GLU A 500 -15.01 -56.21 3.43
C GLU A 500 -15.80 -55.10 2.72
N LEU A 501 -15.05 -54.16 2.11
CA LEU A 501 -14.91 -54.06 0.65
C LEU A 501 -13.79 -53.05 0.31
N SER A 502 -12.79 -53.56 -0.38
CA SER A 502 -11.68 -52.85 -1.02
C SER A 502 -12.16 -51.95 -2.16
N GLU A 503 -11.61 -50.75 -2.28
CA GLU A 503 -10.95 -50.24 -3.50
C GLU A 503 -10.40 -48.82 -3.27
N GLU A 504 -9.09 -48.68 -3.50
CA GLU A 504 -8.37 -47.41 -3.63
C GLU A 504 -8.86 -46.67 -4.88
N HIS A 505 -9.09 -45.36 -4.81
CA HIS A 505 -8.95 -44.43 -5.95
C HIS A 505 -8.60 -43.04 -5.42
N GLU A 506 -7.37 -42.60 -5.69
CA GLU A 506 -6.93 -41.20 -5.60
C GLU A 506 -7.49 -40.39 -6.78
N PRO A 507 -7.64 -39.05 -6.63
CA PRO A 507 -8.38 -38.23 -7.59
C PRO A 507 -7.59 -37.91 -8.87
N GLU A 508 -8.26 -38.10 -10.00
CA GLU A 508 -7.86 -37.66 -11.34
C GLU A 508 -7.60 -36.14 -11.40
N VAL A 509 -6.39 -35.78 -11.84
CA VAL A 509 -6.03 -34.42 -12.26
C VAL A 509 -6.15 -34.37 -13.78
N LEU A 510 -7.13 -33.61 -14.26
CA LEU A 510 -7.49 -33.50 -15.68
C LEU A 510 -6.75 -32.29 -16.31
N PHE A 511 -5.59 -32.54 -16.92
CA PHE A 511 -4.95 -31.61 -17.86
C PHE A 511 -5.11 -32.15 -19.28
N GLY A 512 -5.80 -31.38 -20.12
CA GLY A 512 -5.93 -31.64 -21.56
C GLY A 512 -4.69 -31.20 -22.34
N ASP A 513 -4.18 -32.18 -23.10
CA ASP A 513 -3.38 -32.20 -24.35
C ASP A 513 -3.40 -30.92 -25.21
N GLY A 514 -2.43 -30.55 -26.05
CA GLY A 514 -1.20 -31.16 -26.59
C GLY A 514 -0.34 -30.01 -27.19
N THR A 515 0.84 -30.16 -27.77
CA THR A 515 1.44 -31.22 -28.58
C THR A 515 2.97 -31.15 -28.48
N GLN A 516 3.62 -32.31 -28.45
CA GLN A 516 5.06 -32.52 -28.53
C GLN A 516 5.61 -32.31 -29.95
N ASP A 517 6.87 -31.87 -30.03
CA ASP A 517 7.80 -32.29 -31.08
C ASP A 517 9.11 -32.78 -30.42
N THR A 518 9.71 -33.77 -31.05
CA THR A 518 10.46 -34.90 -30.47
C THR A 518 12.00 -34.77 -30.41
N ASN A 519 12.59 -35.61 -29.53
CA ASN A 519 13.91 -36.29 -29.58
C ASN A 519 15.22 -35.53 -29.26
N GLN A 520 15.92 -35.92 -28.18
CA GLN A 520 17.07 -36.85 -28.22
C GLN A 520 17.70 -37.10 -26.81
N GLU A 521 17.75 -38.39 -26.46
CA GLU A 521 18.79 -39.20 -25.79
C GLU A 521 19.64 -38.66 -24.60
N THR A 522 19.38 -39.28 -23.43
CA THR A 522 20.30 -39.93 -22.46
C THR A 522 21.79 -39.53 -22.35
N GLU A 523 22.21 -39.17 -21.13
CA GLU A 523 23.19 -39.94 -20.34
C GLU A 523 23.21 -39.53 -18.85
N PHE A 524 23.19 -40.53 -17.97
CA PHE A 524 23.29 -40.42 -16.50
C PHE A 524 24.75 -40.60 -16.06
N THR A 525 25.23 -39.82 -15.08
CA THR A 525 26.28 -40.27 -14.14
C THR A 525 26.07 -39.61 -12.78
N THR A 526 25.86 -40.46 -11.78
CA THR A 526 25.77 -40.17 -10.35
C THR A 526 27.16 -40.18 -9.70
N MET A 527 27.42 -39.25 -8.78
CA MET A 527 28.45 -39.41 -7.73
C MET A 527 27.87 -38.94 -6.39
N GLY A 528 27.92 -39.84 -5.39
CA GLY A 528 27.46 -39.61 -4.03
C GLY A 528 28.51 -38.93 -3.12
N PRO A 529 28.15 -38.58 -1.87
CA PRO A 529 29.02 -37.85 -0.96
C PRO A 529 29.69 -38.74 0.09
N ALA A 530 30.93 -38.42 0.48
CA ALA A 530 31.52 -38.94 1.70
C ALA A 530 32.58 -37.99 2.30
N GLN A 531 32.34 -37.60 3.56
CA GLN A 531 33.23 -37.73 4.74
C GLN A 531 33.40 -36.47 5.61
N ASN A 532 32.96 -36.67 6.87
CA ASN A 532 33.26 -35.90 8.08
C ASN A 532 34.74 -36.04 8.49
N VAL A 533 35.29 -34.99 9.11
CA VAL A 533 36.52 -35.06 9.91
C VAL A 533 36.28 -34.33 11.24
N SER A 534 36.51 -35.04 12.35
CA SER A 534 36.55 -34.51 13.72
C SER A 534 37.98 -34.12 14.12
N TYR A 535 38.12 -33.26 15.13
CA TYR A 535 39.39 -33.07 15.84
C TYR A 535 39.22 -33.19 17.36
N PRO A 536 40.25 -33.63 18.11
CA PRO A 536 40.08 -34.24 19.42
C PRO A 536 40.59 -33.42 20.63
N LYS A 537 40.01 -33.82 21.76
CA LYS A 537 40.40 -33.75 23.19
C LYS A 537 40.37 -32.41 23.92
#